data_AF-A0A8J3NMS6-F1
#
_entry.id   AF-A0A8J3NMS6-F1
#
_cell.length_a   1.000
_cell.length_b   1.000
_cell.length_c   1.000
_cell.angle_alpha   90.00
_cell.angle_beta   90.00
_cell.angle_gamma   90.00
#
_symmetry.space_group_name_H-M   'P 1'
#
loop_
_entity.id
_entity.type
_entity.pdbx_description
1 polymer ?
#
loop_
_entity_poly.entity_id
_entity_poly.type
_entity_poly.pdbx_seq_one_letter_code
_entity_poly.pdbx_strand_id
1 'polypeptide(L)'
;MRRALTDGRPARREHSDGHPDWCARAHHCTAALPGGEHASIPEVWQIEGGRMVGTRYRDHAGHDHMELRIVLGLPDDETTAQAACRHLMAVSLMVVRRVFGLDRQEAGR
;
A
#
# COMPACT_ATOMS: atom_id res chain seq x y z
N MET A 1 -10.00 25.84 -32.20
CA MET A 1 -8.82 25.36 -32.96
C MET A 1 -7.86 24.71 -31.99
N ARG A 2 -7.62 23.40 -32.14
CA ARG A 2 -6.59 22.65 -31.41
C ARG A 2 -5.24 22.94 -32.06
N ARG A 3 -4.22 23.27 -31.26
CA ARG A 3 -2.81 23.08 -31.65
C ARG A 3 -2.07 22.42 -30.50
N ALA A 4 -1.58 21.22 -30.81
CA ALA A 4 -0.73 20.39 -29.99
C ALA A 4 0.67 21.00 -29.88
N LEU A 5 1.22 20.94 -28.67
CA LEU A 5 2.65 20.97 -28.34
C LEU A 5 2.76 19.76 -27.43
N THR A 6 3.35 18.63 -27.80
CA THR A 6 4.77 18.49 -28.09
C THR A 6 5.00 17.21 -28.91
N ASP A 7 5.90 17.34 -29.87
CA ASP A 7 6.72 16.31 -30.49
C ASP A 7 7.25 15.22 -29.52
N GLY A 8 6.53 14.10 -29.44
CA GLY A 8 7.01 12.84 -29.98
C GLY A 8 8.36 12.23 -29.55
N ARG A 9 9.00 12.62 -28.45
CA ARG A 9 10.05 11.80 -27.82
C ARG A 9 9.85 11.75 -26.31
N PRO A 10 9.52 10.59 -25.70
CA PRO A 10 9.72 10.46 -24.27
C PRO A 10 11.23 10.60 -24.04
N ALA A 11 11.63 11.71 -23.42
CA ALA A 11 12.94 11.78 -22.81
C ALA A 11 13.06 10.53 -21.93
N ARG A 12 13.99 9.65 -22.27
CA ARG A 12 14.37 8.53 -21.43
C ARG A 12 14.68 9.15 -20.08
N ARG A 13 13.77 9.02 -19.12
CA ARG A 13 14.02 9.40 -17.73
C ARG A 13 15.11 8.44 -17.26
N GLU A 14 16.34 8.87 -17.39
CA GLU A 14 17.44 8.34 -16.62
C GLU A 14 16.97 8.28 -15.17
N HIS A 15 17.15 7.12 -14.52
CA HIS A 15 16.75 6.85 -13.13
C HIS A 15 17.16 8.03 -12.23
N SER A 16 16.23 8.97 -12.04
CA SER A 16 16.51 10.24 -11.37
C SER A 16 16.55 10.00 -9.87
N ASP A 17 17.71 10.24 -9.26
CA ASP A 17 17.89 10.57 -7.85
C ASP A 17 17.44 9.51 -6.83
N GLY A 18 17.76 8.24 -7.06
CA GLY A 18 17.55 7.19 -6.05
C GLY A 18 16.08 6.80 -5.78
N HIS A 19 15.12 7.39 -6.49
CA HIS A 19 13.71 7.02 -6.37
C HIS A 19 13.32 5.86 -7.30
N PRO A 20 12.70 4.78 -6.79
CA PRO A 20 12.11 3.75 -7.62
C PRO A 20 11.01 4.29 -8.55
N ASP A 21 10.77 3.62 -9.68
CA ASP A 21 9.79 4.05 -10.69
C ASP A 21 8.34 4.07 -10.17
N TRP A 22 8.04 3.24 -9.18
CA TRP A 22 6.73 3.19 -8.50
C TRP A 22 6.55 4.27 -7.43
N CYS A 23 7.63 4.97 -7.04
CA CYS A 23 7.55 5.99 -6.02
C CYS A 23 6.67 7.14 -6.54
N ALA A 24 5.65 7.53 -5.76
CA ALA A 24 4.78 8.66 -6.06
C ALA A 24 5.56 9.96 -6.26
N ARG A 25 6.73 10.04 -5.61
CA ARG A 25 7.49 11.28 -5.39
C ARG A 25 6.57 12.29 -4.65
N ALA A 26 7.03 13.53 -4.46
CA ALA A 26 6.26 14.59 -3.75
C ALA A 26 6.00 14.30 -2.25
N HIS A 27 5.03 15.00 -1.63
CA HIS A 27 4.78 15.00 -0.19
C HIS A 27 4.46 13.63 0.44
N HIS A 28 4.20 12.61 -0.38
CA HIS A 28 4.00 11.24 0.08
C HIS A 28 5.32 10.49 0.32
N CYS A 29 6.42 10.92 -0.32
CA CYS A 29 7.72 10.30 -0.14
C CYS A 29 8.54 11.09 0.88
N THR A 30 9.05 10.39 1.89
CA THR A 30 9.91 10.95 2.92
C THR A 30 11.37 10.53 2.77
N ALA A 31 11.72 9.75 1.73
CA ALA A 31 13.05 9.17 1.52
C ALA A 31 14.23 10.16 1.52
N ALA A 32 13.97 11.45 1.29
CA ALA A 32 15.00 12.49 1.40
C ALA A 32 15.33 12.87 2.86
N LEU A 33 14.54 12.43 3.83
CA LEU A 33 14.72 12.66 5.26
C LEU A 33 15.46 11.49 5.91
N PRO A 34 16.24 11.72 6.99
CA PRO A 34 16.86 10.64 7.76
C PRO A 34 15.79 9.65 8.26
N GLY A 35 15.94 8.37 7.90
CA GLY A 35 14.97 7.32 8.25
C GLY A 35 13.65 7.40 7.50
N GLY A 36 13.53 8.24 6.48
CA GLY A 36 12.35 8.31 5.62
C GLY A 36 12.31 7.19 4.58
N GLU A 37 11.17 7.08 3.92
CA GLU A 37 10.84 5.94 3.05
C GLU A 37 10.30 6.41 1.70
N HIS A 38 10.51 5.59 0.68
CA HIS A 38 9.79 5.73 -0.58
C HIS A 38 8.38 5.25 -0.37
N ALA A 39 7.39 6.01 -0.84
CA ALA A 39 5.99 5.61 -0.85
C ALA A 39 5.46 5.59 -2.29
N SER A 40 4.61 4.60 -2.60
CA SER A 40 3.81 4.60 -3.83
C SER A 40 2.67 5.59 -3.73
N ILE A 41 1.99 5.85 -4.85
CA ILE A 41 0.67 6.49 -4.80
C ILE A 41 -0.25 5.49 -4.07
N PRO A 42 -1.02 5.90 -3.05
CA PRO A 42 -1.96 5.00 -2.40
C PRO A 42 -3.01 4.51 -3.39
N GLU A 43 -3.15 3.19 -3.49
CA GLU A 43 -4.24 2.57 -4.22
C GLU A 43 -5.48 2.54 -3.33
N VAL A 44 -6.56 3.19 -3.77
CA VAL A 44 -7.78 3.36 -2.98
C VAL A 44 -8.95 2.67 -3.67
N TRP A 45 -9.53 1.67 -3.03
CA TRP A 45 -10.70 0.97 -3.51
C TRP A 45 -11.90 1.31 -2.63
N GLN A 46 -12.96 1.82 -3.25
CA GLN A 46 -14.26 1.94 -2.59
C GLN A 46 -14.91 0.56 -2.61
N ILE A 47 -15.43 0.14 -1.46
CA ILE A 47 -16.12 -1.14 -1.29
C ILE A 47 -17.47 -0.87 -0.62
N GLU A 48 -18.39 -1.80 -0.75
CA GLU A 48 -19.64 -1.71 0.00
C GLU A 48 -19.33 -1.65 1.50
N GLY A 49 -19.83 -0.61 2.17
CA GLY A 49 -19.60 -0.39 3.60
C GLY A 49 -18.28 0.31 3.97
N GLY A 50 -17.43 0.72 3.02
CA GLY A 50 -16.22 1.49 3.36
C GLY A 50 -15.17 1.62 2.26
N ARG A 51 -13.90 1.64 2.66
CA ARG A 51 -12.76 1.74 1.73
C ARG A 51 -11.55 0.94 2.19
N MET A 52 -10.76 0.53 1.22
CA MET A 52 -9.47 -0.11 1.41
C MET A 52 -8.38 0.74 0.76
N VAL A 53 -7.27 0.91 1.46
CA VAL A 53 -6.12 1.71 1.00
C VAL A 53 -4.86 0.86 1.11
N GLY A 54 -4.15 0.74 0.00
CA GLY A 54 -2.89 0.04 -0.08
C GLY A 54 -1.75 0.97 -0.48
N THR A 55 -0.66 0.98 0.30
CA THR A 55 0.53 1.78 -0.02
C THR A 55 1.77 0.91 0.11
N ARG A 56 2.55 0.83 -0.97
CA ARG A 56 3.87 0.20 -0.94
C ARG A 56 4.89 1.19 -0.42
N TYR A 57 5.73 0.72 0.48
CA TYR A 57 6.87 1.46 1.01
C TYR A 57 8.19 0.72 0.73
N ARG A 58 9.28 1.49 0.72
CA ARG A 58 10.66 0.98 0.75
C ARG A 58 11.50 1.80 1.70
N ASP A 59 12.15 1.12 2.64
CA ASP A 59 13.07 1.75 3.58
C ASP A 59 14.43 2.08 2.95
N HIS A 60 15.29 2.73 3.73
CA HIS A 60 16.67 3.08 3.32
C HIS A 60 17.59 1.86 3.13
N ALA A 61 17.25 0.71 3.72
CA ALA A 61 17.95 -0.55 3.53
C ALA A 61 17.48 -1.29 2.26
N GLY A 62 16.47 -0.76 1.56
CA GLY A 62 15.91 -1.33 0.35
C GLY A 62 14.82 -2.38 0.60
N HIS A 63 14.36 -2.57 1.83
CA HIS A 63 13.29 -3.51 2.15
C HIS A 63 11.93 -2.93 1.78
N ASP A 64 11.20 -3.69 0.96
CA ASP A 64 9.83 -3.36 0.60
C ASP A 64 8.86 -3.89 1.67
N HIS A 65 7.87 -3.07 2.01
CA HIS A 65 6.72 -3.50 2.78
C HIS A 65 5.43 -2.85 2.25
N MET A 66 4.30 -3.42 2.64
CA MET A 66 2.98 -2.96 2.23
C MET A 66 2.20 -2.54 3.46
N GLU A 67 1.75 -1.29 3.48
CA GLU A 67 0.72 -0.86 4.42
C GLU A 67 -0.66 -1.11 3.81
N LEU A 68 -1.51 -1.83 4.53
CA LEU A 68 -2.91 -2.02 4.19
C LEU A 68 -3.78 -1.41 5.28
N ARG A 69 -4.62 -0.44 4.91
CA ARG A 69 -5.57 0.21 5.81
C ARG A 69 -6.99 -0.03 5.31
N ILE A 70 -7.82 -0.61 6.17
CA ILE A 70 -9.23 -0.87 5.88
C ILE A 70 -10.07 -0.03 6.83
N VAL A 71 -11.05 0.70 6.30
CA VAL A 71 -11.98 1.53 7.08
C VAL A 71 -13.39 1.12 6.70
N LEU A 72 -14.14 0.60 7.67
CA LEU A 72 -15.49 0.08 7.48
C LEU A 72 -16.47 0.74 8.44
N GLY A 73 -17.71 0.91 8.01
CA GLY A 73 -18.83 1.14 8.92
C GLY A 73 -19.06 -0.09 9.79
N LEU A 74 -19.36 0.14 11.08
CA LEU A 74 -19.69 -0.92 12.02
C LEU A 74 -21.21 -0.98 12.24
N PRO A 75 -21.77 -2.15 12.59
CA PRO A 75 -23.14 -2.26 13.09
C PRO A 75 -23.35 -1.39 14.34
N ASP A 76 -24.58 -0.91 14.54
CA ASP A 76 -24.93 -0.08 15.72
C ASP A 76 -24.92 -0.88 17.03
N ASP A 77 -25.13 -2.20 16.95
CA ASP A 77 -25.06 -3.10 18.11
C ASP A 77 -23.59 -3.41 18.47
N GLU A 78 -23.16 -2.98 19.66
CA GLU A 78 -21.78 -3.10 20.12
C GLU A 78 -21.29 -4.55 20.14
N THR A 79 -22.15 -5.50 20.52
CA THR A 79 -21.77 -6.92 20.61
C THR A 79 -21.48 -7.48 19.22
N THR A 80 -22.32 -7.13 18.25
CA THR A 80 -22.18 -7.49 16.84
C THR A 80 -20.98 -6.79 16.21
N ALA A 81 -20.78 -5.50 16.49
CA ALA A 81 -19.62 -4.75 16.01
C ALA A 81 -18.30 -5.36 16.50
N GLN A 82 -18.21 -5.69 17.79
CA GLN A 82 -17.03 -6.34 18.36
C GLN A 82 -16.80 -7.74 17.78
N ALA A 83 -17.86 -8.50 17.55
CA ALA A 83 -17.76 -9.81 16.89
C ALA A 83 -17.25 -9.68 15.45
N ALA A 84 -17.76 -8.71 14.69
CA ALA A 84 -17.33 -8.42 13.32
C ALA A 84 -15.86 -8.00 13.28
N CYS A 85 -15.40 -7.11 14.17
CA CYS A 85 -14.00 -6.70 14.26
C CYS A 85 -13.06 -7.89 14.51
N ARG A 86 -13.38 -8.76 15.48
CA ARG A 86 -12.57 -9.96 15.75
C ARG A 86 -12.55 -10.91 14.56
N HIS A 87 -13.70 -11.12 13.93
CA HIS A 87 -13.79 -12.00 12.77
C HIS A 87 -12.98 -11.45 11.59
N LEU A 88 -13.07 -10.15 11.31
CA LEU A 88 -12.27 -9.49 10.28
C LEU A 88 -10.77 -9.69 10.52
N MET A 89 -10.29 -9.46 11.75
CA MET A 89 -8.89 -9.69 12.10
C MET A 89 -8.44 -11.14 11.83
N ALA A 90 -9.27 -12.12 12.21
CA ALA A 90 -8.96 -13.53 11.97
C ALA A 90 -8.90 -13.86 10.47
N VAL A 91 -9.88 -13.40 9.69
CA VAL A 91 -9.93 -13.64 8.24
C VAL A 91 -8.79 -12.92 7.52
N SER A 92 -8.51 -11.65 7.85
CA SER A 92 -7.39 -10.91 7.29
C SER A 92 -6.06 -11.62 7.56
N LEU A 93 -5.85 -12.14 8.78
CA LEU A 93 -4.65 -12.91 9.10
C LEU A 93 -4.51 -14.16 8.23
N MET A 94 -5.60 -14.92 8.03
CA MET A 94 -5.59 -16.09 7.15
C MET A 94 -5.24 -15.72 5.71
N VAL A 95 -5.82 -14.63 5.18
CA VAL A 95 -5.53 -14.15 3.82
C VAL A 95 -4.07 -13.71 3.71
N VAL A 96 -3.56 -12.93 4.67
CA VAL A 96 -2.16 -12.48 4.68
C VAL A 96 -1.22 -13.68 4.69
N ARG A 97 -1.45 -14.67 5.58
CA ARG A 97 -0.62 -15.87 5.65
C ARG A 97 -0.60 -16.64 4.35
N ARG A 98 -1.76 -16.80 3.71
CA ARG A 98 -1.89 -17.47 2.41
C ARG A 98 -1.16 -16.70 1.30
N VAL A 99 -1.39 -15.40 1.18
CA VAL A 99 -0.83 -14.56 0.10
C VAL A 99 0.69 -14.44 0.22
N PHE A 100 1.20 -14.29 1.45
CA PHE A 100 2.63 -14.15 1.72
C PHE A 100 3.33 -15.49 2.02
N GLY A 101 2.62 -16.62 1.97
CA GLY A 101 3.18 -17.95 2.21
C GLY A 101 3.72 -18.18 3.63
N LEU A 102 3.21 -17.44 4.62
CA LEU A 102 3.71 -17.46 6.01
C LEU A 102 3.36 -18.74 6.76
N ASP A 103 2.44 -19.56 6.24
CA ASP A 103 2.06 -20.85 6.83
C ASP A 103 3.17 -21.91 6.76
N ARG A 104 4.20 -21.72 5.92
CA ARG A 104 5.28 -22.70 5.69
C ARG A 104 6.48 -22.60 6.63
N GLN A 105 6.60 -21.54 7.44
CA GLN A 105 7.81 -21.28 8.24
C GLN A 105 7.84 -21.92 9.64
N GLU A 106 6.75 -22.52 10.12
CA GLU A 106 6.71 -23.14 11.47
C GLU A 106 7.15 -24.61 11.50
N ALA A 107 7.43 -25.25 10.36
CA ALA A 107 7.78 -26.68 10.28
C ALA A 107 9.30 -26.98 10.26
N GLY A 108 10.14 -25.99 10.61
CA GLY A 108 11.60 -26.11 10.55
C GLY A 108 12.30 -25.52 11.76
N ARG A 109 12.08 -26.10 12.94
CA ARG A 109 12.99 -26.00 14.10
C ARG A 109 13.08 -27.35 14.78
#